data_AF-A0A382T774-F1
#
_entry.id   AF-A0A382T774-F1
#
_cell.length_a   1.000
_cell.length_b   1.000
_cell.length_c   1.000
_cell.angle_alpha   90.00
_cell.angle_beta   90.00
_cell.angle_gamma   90.00
#
_symmetry.space_group_name_H-M   'P 1'
#
loop_
_entity.id
_entity.type
_entity.pdbx_description
1 polymer ?
#
loop_
_entity_poly.entity_id
_entity_poly.type
_entity_poly.pdbx_seq_one_letter_code
_entity_poly.pdbx_strand_id
1 'polypeptide(L)'
;MISSDPGSFRDPKSRVYRSGSRVLRGMRSTPEELRALLSANFFSDAVRAGTLVDSWLLSDEETLRAQDSIRDKGSWNALVEHDPLPVVSYPFEWPIGMLLDAAKVELQLARAALSDGYVTIDATPFNVQFVGAKPVHIDIGSFEPYVDGNSWIAYRQFCRTFLYPILLSLGGDNSVHREIAGNSIDGIDAQKCWSRLKIHQKYSPRTGLQVLLQGTADRRANKSEEQLESEL
;
A
#
# COMPACT_ATOMS: atom_id res chain seq x y z
N MET A 1 19.44 19.57 7.06
CA MET A 1 18.10 20.15 7.21
C MET A 1 17.11 19.05 6.90
N ILE A 2 16.23 18.69 7.84
CA ILE A 2 15.24 17.63 7.61
C ILE A 2 14.06 18.25 6.87
N SER A 3 13.71 17.71 5.70
CA SER A 3 12.52 18.13 4.95
C SER A 3 11.51 16.99 4.89
N SER A 4 10.24 17.28 5.17
CA SER A 4 9.15 16.32 4.96
C SER A 4 8.96 16.05 3.46
N ASP A 5 8.67 14.79 3.11
CA ASP A 5 8.27 14.47 1.75
C ASP A 5 6.80 14.90 1.53
N PRO A 6 6.49 15.74 0.52
CA PRO A 6 5.12 16.21 0.27
C PRO A 6 4.12 15.08 0.02
N GLY A 7 4.57 13.95 -0.55
CA GLY A 7 3.72 12.78 -0.82
C GLY A 7 3.26 12.07 0.46
N SER A 8 4.01 12.23 1.55
CA SER A 8 3.72 11.62 2.85
C SER A 8 2.82 12.47 3.74
N PHE A 9 2.36 13.66 3.29
CA PHE A 9 1.56 14.59 4.10
C PHE A 9 0.21 14.01 4.56
N ARG A 10 -0.32 12.99 3.88
CA ARG A 10 -1.71 12.52 4.06
C ARG A 10 -1.88 11.24 4.86
N ASP A 11 -0.80 10.52 5.18
CA ASP A 11 -0.91 9.32 6.02
C ASP A 11 -0.93 9.71 7.51
N PRO A 12 -2.02 9.44 8.25
CA PRO A 12 -2.07 9.70 9.69
C PRO A 12 -1.17 8.75 10.50
N LYS A 13 -0.82 7.56 9.98
CA LYS A 13 -0.08 6.51 10.70
C LYS A 13 1.44 6.64 10.55
N SER A 14 1.93 7.17 9.44
CA SER A 14 3.36 7.33 9.21
C SER A 14 3.73 8.59 8.42
N ARG A 15 4.96 9.07 8.60
CA ARG A 15 5.48 10.19 7.80
C ARG A 15 6.94 10.07 7.40
N VAL A 16 7.24 10.30 6.13
CA VAL A 16 8.59 10.26 5.57
C VAL A 16 9.28 11.62 5.64
N TYR A 17 10.54 11.59 6.08
CA TYR A 17 11.44 12.71 6.25
C TYR A 17 12.77 12.38 5.55
N ARG A 18 13.37 13.37 4.89
CA ARG A 18 14.72 13.24 4.32
C ARG A 18 15.71 14.07 5.11
N SER A 19 16.81 13.45 5.52
CA SER A 19 17.94 14.10 6.21
C SER A 19 19.25 13.77 5.49
N GLY A 20 19.62 14.58 4.50
CA GLY A 20 20.75 14.27 3.61
C GLY A 20 20.43 13.04 2.76
N SER A 21 21.25 11.99 2.87
CA SER A 21 21.03 10.69 2.20
C SER A 21 20.12 9.74 2.98
N ARG A 22 19.73 10.10 4.22
CA ARG A 22 18.92 9.25 5.09
C ARG A 22 17.44 9.47 4.82
N VAL A 23 16.67 8.39 4.82
CA VAL A 23 15.21 8.43 4.74
C VAL A 23 14.64 7.88 6.03
N LEU A 24 13.96 8.75 6.77
CA LEU A 24 13.40 8.47 8.08
C LEU A 24 11.89 8.43 7.96
N ARG A 25 11.26 7.50 8.66
CA ARG A 25 9.80 7.39 8.78
C ARG A 25 9.40 7.48 10.24
N GLY A 26 8.58 8.48 10.56
CA GLY A 26 7.89 8.54 11.84
C GLY A 26 6.74 7.54 11.87
N MET A 27 6.63 6.76 12.93
CA MET A 27 5.64 5.69 13.10
C MET A 27 4.81 5.95 14.36
N ARG A 28 3.49 5.74 14.27
CA ARG A 28 2.62 5.67 15.45
C ARG A 28 2.66 4.33 16.17
N SER A 29 3.13 3.27 15.51
CA SER A 29 3.37 1.98 16.16
C SER A 29 4.40 2.12 17.28
N THR A 30 4.25 1.32 18.32
CA THR A 30 5.22 1.29 19.42
C THR A 30 6.56 0.70 18.93
N PRO A 31 7.68 1.07 19.56
CA PRO A 31 8.97 0.43 19.29
C PRO A 31 8.91 -1.11 19.41
N GLU A 32 8.11 -1.63 20.35
CA GLU A 32 7.92 -3.06 20.57
C GLU A 32 7.21 -3.74 19.39
N GLU A 33 6.11 -3.14 18.91
CA GLU A 33 5.39 -3.61 17.71
C GLU A 33 6.30 -3.63 16.48
N LEU A 34 7.11 -2.58 16.30
CA LEU A 34 8.04 -2.50 15.17
C LEU A 34 9.16 -3.53 15.29
N ARG A 35 9.73 -3.75 16.48
CA ARG A 35 10.74 -4.81 16.68
C ARG A 35 10.15 -6.18 16.37
N ALA A 36 8.92 -6.46 16.79
CA ALA A 36 8.23 -7.70 16.45
C ALA A 36 8.09 -7.85 14.92
N LEU A 37 7.59 -6.81 14.23
CA LEU A 37 7.47 -6.81 12.76
C LEU A 37 8.82 -7.02 12.05
N LEU A 38 9.86 -6.27 12.43
CA LEU A 38 11.19 -6.34 11.80
C LEU A 38 11.89 -7.69 12.05
N SER A 39 11.51 -8.41 13.11
CA SER A 39 12.04 -9.74 13.43
C SER A 39 11.21 -10.89 12.85
N ALA A 40 10.11 -10.59 12.18
CA ALA A 40 9.27 -11.59 11.53
C ALA A 40 10.03 -12.30 10.39
N ASN A 41 9.80 -13.60 10.22
CA ASN A 41 10.46 -14.41 9.20
C ASN A 41 10.16 -13.86 7.80
N PHE A 42 8.88 -13.53 7.53
CA PHE A 42 8.46 -13.01 6.23
C PHE A 42 9.20 -11.71 5.88
N PHE A 43 9.45 -10.87 6.89
CA PHE A 43 10.13 -9.59 6.72
C PHE A 43 11.57 -9.83 6.25
N SER A 44 12.31 -10.65 7.00
CA SER A 44 13.71 -10.97 6.70
C SER A 44 13.87 -11.67 5.33
N ASP A 45 12.94 -12.55 4.98
CA ASP A 45 12.94 -13.26 3.70
C ASP A 45 12.62 -12.33 2.53
N ALA A 46 11.64 -11.42 2.71
CA ALA A 46 11.27 -10.44 1.70
C ALA A 46 12.35 -9.40 1.45
N VAL A 47 13.06 -8.96 2.49
CA VAL A 47 14.25 -8.09 2.37
C VAL A 47 15.35 -8.82 1.60
N ARG A 48 15.66 -10.07 1.97
CA ARG A 48 16.67 -10.89 1.27
C ARG A 48 16.32 -11.13 -0.21
N ALA A 49 15.03 -11.31 -0.51
CA ALA A 49 14.54 -11.44 -1.88
C ALA A 49 14.56 -10.12 -2.67
N GLY A 50 14.72 -8.97 -1.99
CA GLY A 50 14.67 -7.64 -2.57
C GLY A 50 13.25 -7.25 -3.01
N THR A 51 12.22 -7.76 -2.33
CA THR A 51 10.80 -7.42 -2.56
C THR A 51 10.24 -6.47 -1.50
N LEU A 52 10.95 -6.31 -0.38
CA LEU A 52 10.65 -5.36 0.69
C LEU A 52 11.88 -4.50 0.96
N VAL A 53 11.69 -3.21 1.23
CA VAL A 53 12.79 -2.31 1.59
C VAL A 53 13.38 -2.72 2.94
N ASP A 54 14.71 -2.76 3.04
CA ASP A 54 15.35 -2.98 4.33
C ASP A 54 15.09 -1.80 5.26
N SER A 55 14.79 -2.08 6.51
CA SER A 55 14.37 -1.07 7.50
C SER A 55 14.84 -1.45 8.89
N TRP A 56 15.27 -0.46 9.68
CA TRP A 56 15.71 -0.66 11.05
C TRP A 56 15.18 0.45 11.97
N LEU A 57 14.87 0.05 13.20
CA LEU A 57 14.48 0.98 14.25
C LEU A 57 15.70 1.81 14.69
N LEU A 58 15.53 3.12 14.83
CA LEU A 58 16.56 3.98 15.39
C LEU A 58 16.71 3.76 16.90
N SER A 59 17.92 3.97 17.43
CA SER A 59 18.13 4.01 18.89
C SER A 59 17.43 5.19 19.54
N ASP A 60 17.23 5.15 20.86
CA ASP A 60 16.59 6.25 21.61
C ASP A 60 17.38 7.57 21.43
N GLU A 61 18.72 7.52 21.45
CA GLU A 61 19.55 8.70 21.23
C GLU A 61 19.39 9.29 19.82
N GLU A 62 19.37 8.44 18.79
CA GLU A 62 19.16 8.88 17.41
C GLU A 62 17.76 9.42 17.19
N THR A 63 16.77 8.78 17.84
CA THR A 63 15.37 9.20 17.81
C THR A 63 15.21 10.59 18.40
N LEU A 64 15.78 10.85 19.59
CA LEU A 64 15.74 12.17 20.23
C LEU A 64 16.38 13.24 19.33
N ARG A 65 17.58 12.98 18.78
CA ARG A 65 18.26 13.92 17.87
C ARG A 65 17.46 14.22 16.61
N ALA A 66 16.81 13.20 16.04
CA ALA A 66 15.98 13.35 14.86
C ALA A 66 14.68 14.09 15.17
N GLN A 67 14.02 13.81 16.31
CA GLN A 67 12.82 14.50 16.78
C GLN A 67 13.06 15.99 17.01
N ASP A 68 14.19 16.38 17.63
CA ASP A 68 14.57 17.79 17.81
C ASP A 68 14.69 18.54 16.47
N SER A 69 15.03 17.82 15.40
CA SER A 69 15.21 18.35 14.06
C SER A 69 13.92 18.34 13.22
N ILE A 70 12.89 17.59 13.63
CA ILE A 70 11.59 17.49 12.95
C ILE A 70 10.70 18.63 13.46
N ARG A 71 10.39 19.59 12.59
CA ARG A 71 9.57 20.78 12.93
C ARG A 71 8.09 20.49 13.21
N ASP A 72 7.62 19.28 12.91
CA ASP A 72 6.24 18.88 13.17
C ASP A 72 6.12 18.26 14.57
N LYS A 73 5.34 18.91 15.43
CA LYS A 73 5.06 18.50 16.83
C LYS A 73 4.17 17.25 16.94
N GLY A 74 4.26 16.31 16.00
CA GLY A 74 3.62 15.01 16.13
C GLY A 74 4.51 14.11 16.99
N SER A 75 4.01 13.60 18.12
CA SER A 75 4.72 12.58 18.90
C SER A 75 4.66 11.26 18.12
N TRP A 76 5.59 11.05 17.21
CA TRP A 76 5.83 9.72 16.68
C TRP A 76 6.31 8.83 17.82
N ASN A 77 5.71 7.66 17.97
CA ASN A 77 6.07 6.71 19.01
C ASN A 77 7.43 6.04 18.71
N ALA A 78 7.80 5.99 17.44
CA ALA A 78 9.07 5.46 16.98
C ALA A 78 9.53 6.11 15.67
N LEU A 79 10.83 6.06 15.40
CA LEU A 79 11.41 6.39 14.10
C LEU A 79 12.07 5.15 13.49
N VAL A 80 11.78 4.92 12.22
CA VAL A 80 12.40 3.86 11.42
C VAL A 80 13.21 4.51 10.31
N GLU A 81 14.39 3.99 10.03
CA GLU A 81 15.16 4.33 8.85
C GLU A 81 15.09 3.18 7.86
N HIS A 82 15.07 3.51 6.57
CA HIS A 82 15.14 2.53 5.50
C HIS A 82 16.15 2.93 4.43
N ASP A 83 16.51 1.96 3.59
CA ASP A 83 17.41 2.20 2.48
C ASP A 83 16.86 3.27 1.51
N PRO A 84 17.69 4.25 1.09
CA PRO A 84 17.27 5.26 0.16
C PRO A 84 17.03 4.67 -1.23
N LEU A 85 15.93 5.07 -1.85
CA LEU A 85 15.61 4.66 -3.22
C LEU A 85 16.33 5.57 -4.23
N PRO A 86 16.95 5.01 -5.29
CA PRO A 86 17.64 5.81 -6.30
C PRO A 86 16.71 6.75 -7.08
N VAL A 87 15.50 6.26 -7.38
CA VAL A 87 14.47 6.98 -8.15
C VAL A 87 13.12 6.67 -7.52
N VAL A 88 12.31 7.70 -7.34
CA VAL A 88 10.89 7.57 -7.01
C VAL A 88 10.10 7.79 -8.28
N SER A 89 9.21 6.86 -8.59
CA SER A 89 8.30 6.95 -9.73
C SER A 89 6.87 6.64 -9.27
N TYR A 90 5.90 7.10 -10.05
CA TYR A 90 4.50 7.01 -9.68
C TYR A 90 3.71 6.07 -10.60
N PRO A 91 2.61 5.46 -10.11
CA PRO A 91 1.85 4.49 -10.90
C PRO A 91 1.30 5.04 -12.22
N PHE A 92 1.07 6.35 -12.31
CA PHE A 92 0.66 7.03 -13.54
C PHE A 92 1.77 7.24 -14.57
N GLU A 93 3.03 6.99 -14.21
CA GLU A 93 4.20 7.03 -15.10
C GLU A 93 4.53 5.65 -15.66
N TRP A 94 3.97 4.60 -15.05
CA TRP A 94 4.34 3.22 -15.33
C TRP A 94 3.67 2.67 -16.60
N PRO A 95 4.37 1.83 -17.39
CA PRO A 95 3.71 0.91 -18.32
C PRO A 95 2.89 -0.12 -17.54
N ILE A 96 1.90 -0.73 -18.21
CA ILE A 96 1.01 -1.71 -17.59
C ILE A 96 1.76 -2.92 -16.99
N GLY A 97 2.90 -3.30 -17.60
CA GLY A 97 3.76 -4.37 -17.09
C GLY A 97 4.29 -4.11 -15.68
N MET A 98 4.70 -2.87 -15.39
CA MET A 98 5.16 -2.48 -14.05
C MET A 98 4.01 -2.52 -13.04
N LEU A 99 2.81 -2.09 -13.41
CA LEU A 99 1.64 -2.22 -12.52
C LEU A 99 1.29 -3.69 -12.22
N LEU A 100 1.41 -4.57 -13.22
CA LEU A 100 1.23 -6.01 -13.04
C LEU A 100 2.28 -6.61 -12.09
N ASP A 101 3.54 -6.21 -12.22
CA ASP A 101 4.61 -6.71 -11.37
C ASP A 101 4.52 -6.16 -9.94
N ALA A 102 4.09 -4.91 -9.78
CA ALA A 102 3.74 -4.34 -8.48
C ALA A 102 2.56 -5.08 -7.82
N ALA A 103 1.50 -5.42 -8.57
CA ALA A 103 0.39 -6.21 -8.03
C ALA A 103 0.82 -7.61 -7.57
N LYS A 104 1.76 -8.24 -8.30
CA LYS A 104 2.31 -9.56 -7.93
C LYS A 104 3.11 -9.49 -6.63
N VAL A 105 4.00 -8.50 -6.49
CA VAL A 105 4.81 -8.38 -5.26
C VAL A 105 3.92 -8.11 -4.05
N GLU A 106 2.89 -7.28 -4.21
CA GLU A 106 1.93 -6.98 -3.14
C GLU A 106 1.20 -8.24 -2.67
N LEU A 107 0.69 -9.07 -3.59
CA LEU A 107 0.03 -10.33 -3.25
C LEU A 107 1.00 -11.37 -2.67
N GLN A 108 2.25 -11.41 -3.15
CA GLN A 108 3.28 -12.29 -2.61
C GLN A 108 3.60 -11.93 -1.16
N LEU A 109 3.78 -10.64 -0.87
CA LEU A 109 4.02 -10.12 0.47
C LEU A 109 2.82 -10.34 1.38
N ALA A 110 1.60 -10.02 0.93
CA ALA A 110 0.38 -10.25 1.71
C ALA A 110 0.23 -11.72 2.14
N ARG A 111 0.55 -12.67 1.23
CA ARG A 111 0.51 -14.10 1.55
C ARG A 111 1.63 -14.53 2.50
N ALA A 112 2.84 -14.00 2.32
CA ALA A 112 3.98 -14.29 3.18
C ALA A 112 3.74 -13.76 4.61
N ALA A 113 3.29 -12.51 4.73
CA ALA A 113 2.89 -11.88 5.98
C ALA A 113 1.80 -12.68 6.70
N LEU A 114 0.75 -13.09 5.98
CA LEU A 114 -0.32 -13.91 6.56
C LEU A 114 0.16 -15.25 7.11
N SER A 115 1.16 -15.86 6.45
CA SER A 115 1.74 -17.13 6.91
C SER A 115 2.56 -16.96 8.21
N ASP A 116 2.92 -15.73 8.56
CA ASP A 116 3.74 -15.38 9.73
C ASP A 116 2.95 -14.55 10.76
N GLY A 117 1.61 -14.54 10.67
CA GLY A 117 0.73 -13.88 11.64
C GLY A 117 0.50 -12.38 11.42
N TYR A 118 0.74 -11.87 10.21
CA TYR A 118 0.55 -10.46 9.85
C TYR A 118 -0.46 -10.30 8.69
N VAL A 119 -0.95 -9.09 8.48
CA VAL A 119 -1.84 -8.76 7.36
C VAL A 119 -1.45 -7.41 6.77
N THR A 120 -1.55 -7.28 5.44
CA THR A 120 -1.41 -5.97 4.80
C THR A 120 -2.71 -5.20 4.92
N ILE A 121 -2.61 -3.96 5.39
CA ILE A 121 -3.75 -3.06 5.62
C ILE A 121 -3.86 -1.94 4.59
N ASP A 122 -2.79 -1.70 3.81
CA ASP A 122 -2.72 -0.67 2.77
C ASP A 122 -2.10 -1.23 1.49
N ALA A 123 -2.94 -1.74 0.59
CA ALA A 123 -2.55 -2.40 -0.65
C ALA A 123 -2.77 -1.46 -1.84
N THR A 124 -1.77 -0.61 -2.08
CA THR A 124 -1.79 0.43 -3.11
C THR A 124 -0.50 0.45 -3.94
N PRO A 125 -0.54 0.72 -5.25
CA PRO A 125 0.66 0.80 -6.09
C PRO A 125 1.60 1.93 -5.65
N PHE A 126 1.12 2.91 -4.89
CA PHE A 126 1.97 3.97 -4.34
C PHE A 126 2.96 3.46 -3.27
N ASN A 127 2.69 2.30 -2.66
CA ASN A 127 3.58 1.67 -1.69
C ASN A 127 4.64 0.78 -2.35
N VAL A 128 4.69 0.73 -3.68
CA VAL A 128 5.69 -0.01 -4.45
C VAL A 128 6.59 0.97 -5.21
N GLN A 129 7.89 0.69 -5.24
CA GLN A 129 8.88 1.39 -6.04
C GLN A 129 9.74 0.39 -6.81
N PHE A 130 10.54 0.88 -7.76
CA PHE A 130 11.36 0.02 -8.60
C PHE A 130 12.85 0.29 -8.38
N VAL A 131 13.58 -0.72 -7.92
CA VAL A 131 15.05 -0.71 -7.87
C VAL A 131 15.56 -1.46 -9.09
N GLY A 132 15.94 -0.71 -10.12
CA GLY A 132 16.12 -1.26 -11.46
C GLY A 132 14.80 -1.78 -12.01
N ALA A 133 14.75 -3.07 -12.37
CA ALA A 133 13.52 -3.72 -12.83
C ALA A 133 12.74 -4.44 -11.72
N LYS A 134 13.20 -4.41 -10.48
CA LYS A 134 12.60 -5.16 -9.37
C LYS A 134 11.59 -4.30 -8.61
N PRO A 135 10.32 -4.73 -8.47
CA PRO A 135 9.36 -4.06 -7.60
C PRO A 135 9.70 -4.33 -6.13
N VAL A 136 9.73 -3.26 -5.33
CA VAL A 136 10.06 -3.26 -3.92
C VAL A 136 8.95 -2.54 -3.17
N HIS A 137 8.33 -3.20 -2.21
CA HIS A 137 7.37 -2.56 -1.30
C HIS A 137 8.14 -1.71 -0.28
N ILE A 138 7.73 -0.45 -0.08
CA ILE A 138 8.48 0.56 0.68
C ILE A 138 7.77 1.02 1.95
N ASP A 139 6.52 0.58 2.16
CA ASP A 139 5.72 0.95 3.31
C ASP A 139 5.60 -0.19 4.33
N ILE A 140 6.57 -0.28 5.23
CA ILE A 140 6.50 -1.24 6.34
C ILE A 140 5.33 -0.98 7.30
N GLY A 141 4.76 0.23 7.30
CA GLY A 141 3.59 0.57 8.12
C GLY A 141 2.30 -0.05 7.62
N SER A 142 2.33 -0.65 6.43
CA SER A 142 1.20 -1.39 5.86
C SER A 142 1.00 -2.76 6.49
N PHE A 143 1.90 -3.26 7.34
CA PHE A 143 1.79 -4.57 7.99
C PHE A 143 1.34 -4.43 9.45
N GLU A 144 0.26 -5.13 9.81
CA GLU A 144 -0.26 -5.20 11.18
C GLU A 144 -0.42 -6.66 11.61
N PRO A 145 -0.40 -6.96 12.92
CA PRO A 145 -0.72 -8.30 13.41
C PRO A 145 -2.09 -8.76 12.91
N TYR A 146 -2.16 -10.00 12.41
CA TYR A 146 -3.41 -10.59 11.98
C TYR A 146 -4.27 -10.97 13.19
N VAL A 147 -5.58 -10.70 13.08
CA VAL A 147 -6.57 -11.12 14.07
C VAL A 147 -7.42 -12.22 13.44
N ASP A 148 -7.41 -13.40 14.06
CA ASP A 148 -8.12 -14.57 13.57
C ASP A 148 -9.59 -14.30 13.29
N GLY A 149 -10.04 -14.75 12.12
CA GLY A 149 -11.42 -14.57 11.65
C GLY A 149 -11.66 -13.27 10.89
N ASN A 150 -10.70 -12.32 10.90
CA ASN A 150 -10.82 -11.13 10.07
C ASN A 150 -10.55 -11.44 8.59
N SER A 151 -11.32 -10.77 7.72
CA SER A 151 -11.04 -10.75 6.27
C SER A 151 -9.87 -9.83 5.95
N TRP A 152 -9.28 -9.98 4.75
CA TRP A 152 -8.20 -9.09 4.31
C TRP A 152 -8.74 -7.67 4.08
N ILE A 153 -8.45 -6.77 5.02
CA ILE A 153 -9.00 -5.41 5.04
C ILE A 153 -8.60 -4.59 3.82
N ALA A 154 -7.39 -4.78 3.29
CA ALA A 154 -6.91 -4.06 2.12
C ALA A 154 -7.45 -4.60 0.79
N TYR A 155 -8.23 -5.69 0.78
CA TYR A 155 -8.70 -6.33 -0.45
C TYR A 155 -9.49 -5.37 -1.35
N ARG A 156 -10.40 -4.57 -0.77
CA ARG A 156 -11.17 -3.58 -1.53
C ARG A 156 -10.25 -2.54 -2.18
N GLN A 157 -9.24 -2.08 -1.46
CA GLN A 157 -8.26 -1.11 -1.97
C GLN A 157 -7.42 -1.73 -3.09
N PHE A 158 -6.89 -2.95 -2.89
CA PHE A 158 -6.17 -3.69 -3.91
C PHE A 158 -7.00 -3.83 -5.20
N CYS A 159 -8.30 -4.13 -5.06
CA CYS A 159 -9.18 -4.21 -6.22
C CYS A 159 -9.28 -2.88 -6.98
N ARG A 160 -9.48 -1.77 -6.25
CA ARG A 160 -9.66 -0.44 -6.83
C ARG A 160 -8.39 0.12 -7.49
N THR A 161 -7.23 -0.17 -6.91
CA THR A 161 -5.96 0.46 -7.29
C THR A 161 -5.09 -0.42 -8.20
N PHE A 162 -5.22 -1.76 -8.14
CA PHE A 162 -4.53 -2.70 -9.03
C PHE A 162 -5.50 -3.42 -9.96
N LEU A 163 -6.40 -4.24 -9.41
CA LEU A 163 -7.16 -5.21 -10.21
C LEU A 163 -8.00 -4.54 -11.29
N TYR A 164 -8.83 -3.57 -10.93
CA TYR A 164 -9.73 -2.93 -11.88
C TYR A 164 -8.97 -2.11 -12.94
N PRO A 165 -7.97 -1.28 -12.60
CA PRO A 165 -7.12 -0.64 -13.60
C PRO A 165 -6.45 -1.63 -14.55
N ILE A 166 -5.94 -2.76 -14.04
CA ILE A 166 -5.34 -3.82 -14.86
C ILE A 166 -6.35 -4.42 -15.82
N LEU A 167 -7.55 -4.79 -15.33
CA LEU A 167 -8.60 -5.39 -16.15
C LEU A 167 -9.06 -4.47 -17.28
N LEU A 168 -9.22 -3.18 -17.00
CA LEU A 168 -9.61 -2.19 -17.99
C LEU A 168 -8.51 -1.98 -19.03
N SER A 169 -7.25 -1.95 -18.60
CA SER A 169 -6.13 -1.73 -19.51
C SER A 169 -5.91 -2.92 -20.45
N LEU A 170 -5.88 -4.14 -19.91
CA LEU A 170 -5.73 -5.37 -20.71
C LEU A 170 -6.94 -5.66 -21.60
N GLY A 171 -8.13 -5.24 -21.17
CA GLY A 171 -9.34 -5.35 -21.95
C GLY A 171 -9.46 -4.31 -23.05
N GLY A 172 -8.77 -3.19 -22.97
CA GLY A 172 -9.00 -2.00 -23.78
C GLY A 172 -7.72 -1.28 -24.17
N ASP A 173 -7.61 -0.03 -23.73
CA ASP A 173 -6.42 0.80 -23.94
C ASP A 173 -5.44 0.58 -22.77
N ASN A 174 -4.21 0.16 -23.11
CA ASN A 174 -3.11 -0.13 -22.18
C ASN A 174 -2.63 1.09 -21.38
N SER A 175 -3.21 2.27 -21.59
CA SER A 175 -2.91 3.50 -20.85
C SER A 175 -3.95 3.87 -19.79
N VAL A 176 -5.11 3.21 -19.75
CA VAL A 176 -6.23 3.56 -18.84
C VAL A 176 -5.81 3.52 -17.37
N HIS A 177 -4.93 2.60 -16.97
CA HIS A 177 -4.44 2.58 -15.59
C HIS A 177 -3.69 3.87 -15.21
N ARG A 178 -2.97 4.49 -16.14
CA ARG A 178 -2.26 5.75 -15.89
C ARG A 178 -3.23 6.89 -15.65
N GLU A 179 -4.30 6.97 -16.44
CA GLU A 179 -5.36 7.97 -16.25
C GLU A 179 -6.03 7.81 -14.89
N ILE A 180 -6.36 6.58 -14.49
CA ILE A 180 -6.98 6.30 -13.19
C ILE A 180 -6.04 6.70 -12.06
N ALA A 181 -4.78 6.25 -12.09
CA ALA A 181 -3.80 6.55 -11.05
C ALA A 181 -3.45 8.04 -10.95
N GLY A 182 -3.47 8.78 -12.07
CA GLY A 182 -3.18 10.21 -12.10
C GLY A 182 -4.32 11.08 -11.56
N ASN A 183 -5.58 10.60 -11.69
CA ASN A 183 -6.77 11.35 -11.27
C ASN A 183 -7.34 10.91 -9.93
N SER A 184 -7.05 9.69 -9.47
CA SER A 184 -7.58 9.16 -8.22
C SER A 184 -6.57 8.23 -7.53
N ILE A 185 -6.13 8.67 -6.35
CA ILE A 185 -5.25 7.87 -5.46
C ILE A 185 -5.98 6.61 -4.99
N ASP A 186 -7.29 6.71 -4.74
CA ASP A 186 -8.14 5.57 -4.32
C ASP A 186 -8.57 4.67 -5.48
N GLY A 187 -8.08 4.91 -6.69
CA GLY A 187 -8.37 4.14 -7.89
C GLY A 187 -9.83 4.25 -8.36
N ILE A 188 -10.33 3.20 -9.00
CA ILE A 188 -11.68 3.16 -9.59
C ILE A 188 -12.60 2.25 -8.77
N ASP A 189 -13.86 2.64 -8.59
CA ASP A 189 -14.84 1.78 -7.91
C ASP A 189 -15.32 0.61 -8.79
N ALA A 190 -15.87 -0.42 -8.15
CA ALA A 190 -16.33 -1.63 -8.84
C ALA A 190 -17.44 -1.35 -9.86
N GLN A 191 -18.32 -0.37 -9.61
CA GLN A 191 -19.45 -0.04 -10.49
C GLN A 191 -18.98 0.64 -11.78
N LYS A 192 -18.06 1.61 -11.67
CA LYS A 192 -17.39 2.26 -12.80
C LYS A 192 -16.49 1.29 -13.55
N CYS A 193 -15.84 0.36 -12.87
CA CYS A 193 -15.11 -0.72 -13.54
C CYS A 193 -16.08 -1.58 -14.36
N TRP A 194 -17.14 -2.10 -13.74
CA TRP A 194 -18.12 -2.97 -14.38
C TRP A 194 -18.78 -2.33 -15.62
N SER A 195 -19.12 -1.05 -15.57
CA SER A 195 -19.72 -0.36 -16.72
C SER A 195 -18.77 -0.28 -17.92
N ARG A 196 -17.44 -0.22 -17.67
CA ARG A 196 -16.39 -0.12 -18.69
C ARG A 196 -15.85 -1.47 -19.17
N LEU A 197 -16.09 -2.57 -18.45
CA LEU A 197 -15.66 -3.91 -18.88
C LEU A 197 -16.30 -4.32 -20.21
N LYS A 198 -15.50 -4.93 -21.09
CA LYS A 198 -16.00 -5.54 -22.32
C LYS A 198 -16.84 -6.79 -22.02
N ILE A 199 -17.74 -7.12 -22.94
CA ILE A 199 -18.68 -8.24 -22.83
C ILE A 199 -17.95 -9.55 -22.48
N HIS A 200 -16.87 -9.89 -23.19
CA HIS A 200 -16.11 -11.13 -22.92
C HIS A 200 -15.45 -11.15 -21.53
N GLN A 201 -15.12 -9.99 -20.94
CA GLN A 201 -14.56 -9.90 -19.59
C GLN A 201 -15.64 -10.09 -18.52
N LYS A 202 -16.87 -9.62 -18.78
CA LYS A 202 -18.02 -9.79 -17.88
C LYS A 202 -18.44 -11.26 -17.75
N TYR A 203 -18.34 -12.01 -18.84
CA TYR A 203 -18.67 -13.45 -18.85
C TYR A 203 -17.49 -14.36 -18.53
N SER A 204 -16.31 -13.80 -18.22
CA SER A 204 -15.18 -14.58 -17.69
C SER A 204 -15.51 -15.02 -16.26
N PRO A 205 -15.50 -16.33 -15.94
CA PRO A 205 -15.84 -16.84 -14.61
C PRO A 205 -14.91 -16.31 -13.50
N ARG A 206 -13.66 -15.96 -13.84
CA ARG A 206 -12.68 -15.45 -12.88
C ARG A 206 -12.82 -13.94 -12.69
N THR A 207 -12.92 -13.22 -13.80
CA THR A 207 -12.89 -11.75 -13.81
C THR A 207 -14.25 -11.15 -13.47
N GLY A 208 -15.30 -11.57 -14.17
CA GLY A 208 -16.63 -11.03 -14.00
C GLY A 208 -17.21 -11.33 -12.62
N LEU A 209 -16.97 -12.54 -12.11
CA LEU A 209 -17.43 -12.94 -10.78
C LEU A 209 -16.76 -12.13 -9.67
N GLN A 210 -15.45 -11.91 -9.73
CA GLN A 210 -14.74 -11.13 -8.69
C GLN A 210 -15.23 -9.68 -8.64
N VAL A 211 -15.36 -9.03 -9.80
CA VAL A 211 -15.83 -7.63 -9.88
C VAL A 211 -17.28 -7.52 -9.43
N LEU A 212 -18.13 -8.48 -9.81
CA LEU A 212 -19.54 -8.49 -9.43
C LEU A 212 -19.72 -8.74 -7.92
N LEU A 213 -19.02 -9.72 -7.35
CA LEU A 213 -19.07 -10.00 -5.91
C LEU A 213 -18.61 -8.79 -5.10
N GLN A 214 -17.50 -8.17 -5.47
CA GLN A 214 -17.04 -6.93 -4.83
C GLN A 214 -18.05 -5.80 -4.99
N GLY A 215 -18.58 -5.57 -6.19
CA GLY A 215 -19.61 -4.53 -6.41
C GLY A 215 -20.88 -4.75 -5.58
N THR A 216 -21.27 -6.00 -5.33
CA THR A 216 -22.41 -6.31 -4.45
C THR A 216 -22.10 -6.12 -2.97
N ALA A 217 -20.88 -6.44 -2.53
CA ALA A 217 -20.43 -6.20 -1.16
C ALA A 217 -20.34 -4.70 -0.86
N ASP A 218 -19.76 -3.92 -1.77
CA ASP A 218 -19.64 -2.46 -1.68
C ASP A 218 -21.01 -1.78 -1.53
N ARG A 219 -22.00 -2.20 -2.32
CA ARG A 219 -23.37 -1.67 -2.23
C ARG A 219 -24.04 -1.97 -0.88
N ARG A 220 -23.76 -3.13 -0.30
CA ARG A 220 -24.30 -3.50 1.02
C ARG A 220 -23.64 -2.67 2.12
N ALA A 221 -22.31 -2.52 2.07
CA ALA A 221 -21.56 -1.72 3.03
C ALA A 221 -22.00 -0.24 3.01
N ASN A 222 -22.03 0.39 1.83
CA ASN A 222 -22.45 1.79 1.71
C ASN A 222 -23.90 2.01 2.19
N LYS A 223 -24.81 1.06 1.92
CA LYS A 223 -26.20 1.16 2.40
C LYS A 223 -26.30 1.05 3.92
N SER A 224 -25.46 0.23 4.55
CA SER A 224 -25.38 0.13 6.00
C SER A 224 -24.80 1.38 6.66
N GLU A 225 -23.79 2.01 6.04
CA GLU A 225 -23.24 3.30 6.50
C GLU A 225 -24.28 4.42 6.39
N GLU A 226 -24.96 4.56 5.24
CA GLU A 226 -26.04 5.55 5.06
C GLU A 226 -27.19 5.36 6.07
N GLN A 227 -27.52 4.12 6.45
CA GLN A 227 -28.52 3.83 7.48
C GLN A 227 -28.06 4.26 8.87
N LEU A 228 -26.81 3.97 9.24
CA LEU A 228 -26.24 4.39 10.52
C LEU A 228 -26.12 5.91 10.65
N GLU A 229 -25.76 6.61 9.56
CA GLU A 229 -25.73 8.08 9.52
C GLU A 229 -27.13 8.70 9.59
N SER A 230 -28.16 8.00 9.11
CA SER A 230 -29.55 8.47 9.20
C SER A 230 -30.21 8.25 10.56
N GLU A 231 -29.63 7.40 11.40
CA GLU A 231 -30.09 7.08 12.76
C GLU A 231 -29.39 7.92 13.86
N LEU A 232 -28.38 8.71 13.49
CA LEU A 232 -27.67 9.68 14.34
C LEU A 232 -28.21 11.10 14.18
#